data_AF-A0A829GEI8-F1
#
_entry.id   AF-A0A829GEI8-F1
#
_cell.length_a   1.000
_cell.length_b   1.000
_cell.length_c   1.000
_cell.angle_alpha   90.00
_cell.angle_beta   90.00
_cell.angle_gamma   90.00
#
_symmetry.space_group_name_H-M   'P 1'
#
loop_
_entity.id
_entity.type
_entity.pdbx_description
1 polymer ?
#
loop_
_entity_poly.entity_id
_entity_poly.type
_entity_poly.pdbx_seq_one_letter_code
_entity_poly.pdbx_strand_id
1 'polypeptide(L)'
;MTTTTTFHGLGADNTLTVYADGANELLNQSISMINAYAHLLSLYDEASLLTLINKQAGKEPVHIPVRPVFNLIAQAIAWSKRGLGYNALIGPIVKLWRIGFDDAHVPTAEEVTAALALTDPDLVELDSENQTVFLTKSGMALDLGGIAKGFIVDQVYDLW
;
A
#
# COMPACT_ATOMS: atom_id res chain seq x y z
N MET A 1 -32.71 10.62 4.91
CA MET A 1 -32.01 11.84 4.44
C MET A 1 -30.71 11.43 3.72
N THR A 2 -30.05 12.33 2.98
CA THR A 2 -28.76 12.06 2.32
C THR A 2 -27.69 12.94 2.96
N THR A 3 -26.57 12.36 3.35
CA THR A 3 -25.41 13.09 3.87
C THR A 3 -24.20 12.80 3.01
N THR A 4 -23.56 13.85 2.51
CA THR A 4 -22.35 13.76 1.67
C THR A 4 -21.24 14.57 2.32
N THR A 5 -20.03 14.01 2.33
CA THR A 5 -18.82 14.71 2.75
C THR A 5 -17.71 14.50 1.72
N THR A 6 -16.88 15.51 1.56
CA THR A 6 -15.73 15.50 0.66
C THR A 6 -14.48 15.86 1.46
N PHE A 7 -13.39 15.16 1.22
CA PHE A 7 -12.11 15.40 1.88
C PHE A 7 -10.94 15.03 0.96
N HIS A 8 -9.80 15.68 1.19
CA HIS A 8 -8.58 15.40 0.45
C HIS A 8 -7.75 14.32 1.17
N GLY A 9 -7.32 13.28 0.45
CA GLY A 9 -6.57 12.15 1.00
C GLY A 9 -6.16 11.15 -0.07
N LEU A 10 -5.16 10.30 0.21
CA LEU A 10 -4.65 9.31 -0.77
C LEU A 10 -4.19 9.91 -2.12
N GLY A 11 -3.81 11.20 -2.11
CA GLY A 11 -3.40 11.94 -3.31
C GLY A 11 -4.55 12.34 -4.25
N ALA A 12 -5.80 12.34 -3.77
CA ALA A 12 -6.97 12.71 -4.56
C ALA A 12 -8.08 13.33 -3.68
N ASP A 13 -9.10 13.89 -4.32
CA ASP A 13 -10.34 14.25 -3.65
C ASP A 13 -11.25 13.03 -3.52
N ASN A 14 -11.72 12.77 -2.30
CA ASN A 14 -12.56 11.62 -1.97
C ASN A 14 -13.95 12.11 -1.55
N THR A 15 -14.99 11.40 -1.97
CA THR A 15 -16.37 11.73 -1.62
C THR A 15 -17.07 10.50 -1.05
N LEU A 16 -17.70 10.65 0.12
CA LEU A 16 -18.55 9.64 0.75
C LEU A 16 -19.98 10.14 0.79
N THR A 17 -20.93 9.30 0.40
CA THR A 17 -22.37 9.61 0.42
C THR A 17 -23.13 8.47 1.10
N VAL A 18 -23.90 8.80 2.14
CA VAL A 18 -24.74 7.87 2.89
C VAL A 18 -26.21 8.30 2.80
N TYR A 19 -27.09 7.34 2.53
CA TYR A 19 -28.54 7.54 2.44
C TYR A 19 -29.22 7.04 3.73
N ALA A 20 -28.98 7.72 4.85
CA ALA A 20 -29.57 7.40 6.15
C ALA A 20 -29.67 8.67 7.02
N ASP A 21 -30.51 8.61 8.05
CA ASP A 21 -30.58 9.68 9.05
C ASP A 21 -29.45 9.51 10.09
N GLY A 22 -28.86 10.61 10.57
CA GLY A 22 -27.81 10.56 11.60
C GLY A 22 -26.43 10.08 11.14
N ALA A 23 -26.13 10.08 9.84
CA ALA A 23 -24.91 9.49 9.27
C ALA A 23 -23.58 10.22 9.59
N ASN A 24 -23.60 11.36 10.29
CA ASN A 24 -22.39 12.16 10.55
C ASN A 24 -21.32 11.38 11.33
N GLU A 25 -21.71 10.59 12.32
CA GLU A 25 -20.77 9.80 13.11
C GLU A 25 -20.12 8.70 12.27
N LEU A 26 -20.92 7.97 11.49
CA LEU A 26 -20.44 6.94 10.56
C LEU A 26 -19.47 7.52 9.52
N LEU A 27 -19.78 8.69 8.96
CA LEU A 27 -18.90 9.39 8.02
C LEU A 27 -17.57 9.81 8.66
N ASN A 28 -17.60 10.33 9.89
CA ASN A 28 -16.39 10.69 10.63
C ASN A 28 -15.52 9.45 10.92
N GLN A 29 -16.13 8.35 11.37
CA GLN A 29 -15.42 7.07 11.58
C GLN A 29 -14.81 6.56 10.28
N SER A 30 -15.54 6.64 9.17
CA SER A 30 -15.06 6.25 7.83
C SER A 30 -13.84 7.07 7.42
N ILE A 31 -13.87 8.40 7.57
CA ILE A 31 -12.74 9.28 7.26
C ILE A 31 -11.52 8.95 8.15
N SER A 32 -11.73 8.75 9.45
CA SER A 32 -10.65 8.37 10.36
C SER A 32 -10.01 7.03 9.96
N MET A 33 -10.81 6.03 9.59
CA MET A 33 -10.34 4.73 9.12
C MET A 33 -9.55 4.86 7.81
N ILE A 34 -10.06 5.62 6.83
CA ILE A 34 -9.38 5.90 5.57
C ILE A 34 -8.01 6.53 5.82
N ASN A 35 -7.94 7.54 6.68
CA ASN A 35 -6.68 8.22 7.00
C ASN A 35 -5.69 7.30 7.72
N ALA A 36 -6.16 6.44 8.63
CA ALA A 36 -5.31 5.48 9.33
C ALA A 36 -4.67 4.47 8.36
N TYR A 37 -5.47 3.87 7.47
CA TYR A 37 -4.92 2.97 6.45
C TYR A 37 -4.04 3.70 5.43
N ALA A 38 -4.41 4.91 5.02
CA ALA A 38 -3.60 5.73 4.12
C ALA A 38 -2.20 5.98 4.71
N HIS A 39 -2.12 6.29 6.00
CA HIS A 39 -0.85 6.46 6.70
C HIS A 39 -0.04 5.16 6.73
N LEU A 40 -0.65 4.03 7.14
CA LEU A 40 0.05 2.74 7.21
C LEU A 40 0.60 2.27 5.86
N LEU A 41 -0.15 2.50 4.78
CA LEU A 41 0.12 1.99 3.43
C LEU A 41 0.87 3.00 2.54
N SER A 42 1.24 4.17 3.07
CA SER A 42 1.90 5.21 2.28
C SER A 42 3.33 4.81 1.92
N LEU A 43 3.70 4.95 0.65
CA LEU A 43 5.09 4.79 0.18
C LEU A 43 5.96 6.03 0.45
N TYR A 44 5.32 7.17 0.74
CA TYR A 44 5.97 8.49 0.83
C TYR A 44 6.06 9.01 2.25
N ASP A 45 5.38 8.36 3.19
CA ASP A 45 5.47 8.67 4.60
C ASP A 45 6.60 7.85 5.23
N GLU A 46 7.61 8.54 5.75
CA GLU A 46 8.79 7.95 6.36
C GLU A 46 8.49 7.14 7.64
N ALA A 47 7.35 7.43 8.28
CA ALA A 47 6.86 6.76 9.47
C ALA A 47 5.84 5.65 9.17
N SER A 48 5.48 5.43 7.90
CA SER A 48 4.53 4.37 7.55
C SER A 48 5.09 2.96 7.79
N LEU A 49 4.16 2.03 8.01
CA LEU A 49 4.48 0.61 8.08
C LEU A 49 5.09 0.12 6.75
N LEU A 50 4.58 0.58 5.61
CA LEU A 50 5.10 0.18 4.29
C LEU A 50 6.55 0.63 4.11
N THR A 51 6.89 1.86 4.50
CA THR A 51 8.27 2.37 4.46
C THR A 51 9.18 1.63 5.43
N LEU A 52 8.68 1.25 6.61
CA LEU A 52 9.42 0.40 7.55
C LEU A 52 9.80 -0.96 6.92
N ILE A 53 8.83 -1.66 6.32
CA ILE A 53 9.10 -2.93 5.62
C ILE A 53 10.18 -2.73 4.55
N ASN A 54 10.07 -1.67 3.75
CA ASN A 54 11.02 -1.37 2.69
C ASN A 54 12.43 -1.05 3.21
N LYS A 55 12.55 -0.33 4.34
CA LYS A 55 13.85 -0.02 4.98
C LYS A 55 14.53 -1.25 5.58
N GLN A 56 13.76 -2.29 5.91
CA GLN A 56 14.23 -3.54 6.53
C GLN A 56 14.50 -4.65 5.51
N ALA A 57 14.34 -4.37 4.22
CA ALA A 57 14.68 -5.31 3.16
C ALA A 57 16.14 -5.79 3.27
N GLY A 58 16.32 -7.11 3.27
CA GLY A 58 17.62 -7.78 3.45
C GLY A 58 18.18 -7.73 4.87
N LYS A 59 17.45 -7.21 5.86
CA LYS A 59 17.91 -7.08 7.25
C LYS A 59 17.16 -8.00 8.21
N GLU A 60 15.85 -7.77 8.37
CA GLU A 60 15.03 -8.54 9.31
C GLU A 60 13.53 -8.51 8.96
N PRO A 61 12.75 -9.52 9.39
CA PRO A 61 11.30 -9.51 9.27
C PRO A 61 10.64 -8.37 10.05
N VAL A 62 9.58 -7.80 9.51
CA VAL A 62 8.79 -6.74 10.15
C VAL A 62 7.44 -7.29 10.57
N HIS A 63 7.08 -7.11 11.85
CA HIS A 63 5.77 -7.46 12.37
C HIS A 63 4.69 -6.48 11.89
N ILE A 64 3.55 -7.02 11.46
CA ILE A 64 2.39 -6.30 10.94
C ILE A 64 1.28 -6.29 12.01
N PRO A 65 1.09 -5.18 12.74
CA PRO A 65 0.19 -5.15 13.89
C PRO A 65 -1.30 -5.21 13.51
N VAL A 66 -1.64 -4.85 12.27
CA VAL A 66 -3.02 -4.81 11.77
C VAL A 66 -3.25 -5.99 10.83
N ARG A 67 -4.02 -6.99 11.29
CA ARG A 67 -4.25 -8.24 10.53
C ARG A 67 -4.81 -8.01 9.11
N PRO A 68 -5.79 -7.11 8.87
CA PRO A 68 -6.22 -6.75 7.52
C PRO A 68 -5.08 -6.27 6.60
N VAL A 69 -4.11 -5.53 7.13
CA VAL A 69 -2.94 -5.06 6.35
C VAL A 69 -2.01 -6.22 6.01
N PHE A 70 -1.77 -7.14 6.94
CA PHE A 70 -1.01 -8.36 6.64
C PHE A 70 -1.67 -9.18 5.52
N ASN A 71 -2.99 -9.37 5.62
CA ASN A 71 -3.76 -10.10 4.62
C ASN A 71 -3.72 -9.41 3.25
N LEU A 72 -3.78 -8.08 3.21
CA LEU A 72 -3.60 -7.29 1.99
C LEU A 72 -2.23 -7.55 1.35
N ILE A 73 -1.16 -7.48 2.13
CA ILE A 73 0.20 -7.75 1.64
C ILE A 73 0.28 -9.18 1.11
N ALA A 74 -0.20 -10.17 1.86
CA ALA A 74 -0.20 -11.56 1.45
C ALA A 74 -0.95 -11.78 0.12
N GLN A 75 -2.11 -11.14 -0.03
CA GLN A 75 -2.88 -11.18 -1.27
C GLN A 75 -2.14 -10.50 -2.44
N ALA A 76 -1.52 -9.35 -2.19
CA ALA A 76 -0.72 -8.63 -3.19
C ALA A 76 0.45 -9.49 -3.69
N ILE A 77 1.18 -10.15 -2.78
CA ILE A 77 2.24 -11.10 -3.14
C ILE A 77 1.68 -12.28 -3.94
N ALA A 78 0.57 -12.88 -3.49
CA ALA A 78 -0.05 -14.00 -4.19
C ALA A 78 -0.47 -13.64 -5.62
N TRP A 79 -1.00 -12.43 -5.86
CA TRP A 79 -1.31 -11.95 -7.21
C TRP A 79 -0.06 -11.67 -8.03
N SER A 80 1.00 -11.14 -7.41
CA SER A 80 2.28 -10.86 -8.09
C SER A 80 2.89 -12.14 -8.66
N LYS A 81 2.84 -13.24 -7.89
CA LYS A 81 3.32 -14.56 -8.31
C LYS A 81 2.58 -15.16 -9.51
N ARG A 82 1.38 -14.66 -9.84
CA ARG A 82 0.63 -15.13 -11.03
C ARG A 82 1.22 -14.61 -12.34
N GLY A 83 2.05 -13.57 -12.31
CA GLY A 83 2.67 -13.02 -13.51
C GLY A 83 1.70 -12.38 -14.51
N LEU A 84 0.55 -11.88 -14.04
CA LEU A 84 -0.51 -11.30 -14.89
C LEU A 84 -0.41 -9.78 -15.04
N GLY A 85 0.78 -9.21 -14.86
CA GLY A 85 1.07 -7.77 -15.01
C GLY A 85 1.00 -6.95 -13.73
N TYR A 86 0.33 -7.43 -12.67
CA TYR A 86 0.45 -6.83 -11.33
C TYR A 86 1.70 -7.34 -10.61
N ASN A 87 2.44 -6.44 -9.97
CA ASN A 87 3.55 -6.81 -9.08
C ASN A 87 3.66 -5.81 -7.91
N ALA A 88 3.48 -6.29 -6.69
CA ALA A 88 3.59 -5.51 -5.46
C ALA A 88 5.05 -5.10 -5.15
N LEU A 89 6.04 -5.77 -5.73
CA LEU A 89 7.47 -5.47 -5.55
C LEU A 89 7.98 -4.45 -6.57
N ILE A 90 7.10 -3.76 -7.29
CA ILE A 90 7.48 -2.76 -8.31
C ILE A 90 8.06 -1.47 -7.70
N GLY A 91 8.09 -1.35 -6.36
CA GLY A 91 8.56 -0.18 -5.63
C GLY A 91 9.92 0.38 -6.07
N PRO A 92 10.97 -0.44 -6.34
CA PRO A 92 12.24 0.07 -6.84
C PRO A 92 12.11 0.79 -8.18
N ILE A 93 11.26 0.29 -9.09
CA ILE A 93 11.01 0.91 -10.39
C ILE A 93 10.22 2.21 -10.22
N VAL A 94 9.15 2.20 -9.43
CA VAL A 94 8.34 3.41 -9.19
C VAL A 94 9.20 4.54 -8.60
N LYS A 95 10.08 4.20 -7.64
CA LYS A 95 11.00 5.16 -7.03
C LYS A 95 12.05 5.71 -8.00
N LEU A 96 12.50 4.94 -8.99
CA LEU A 96 13.42 5.45 -10.01
C LEU A 96 12.76 6.52 -10.87
N TRP A 97 11.54 6.26 -11.34
CA TRP A 97 10.85 7.20 -12.22
C TRP A 97 10.36 8.46 -11.52
N ARG A 98 10.11 8.40 -10.21
CA ARG A 98 9.59 9.51 -9.39
C ARG A 98 8.35 10.18 -10.01
N ILE A 99 7.48 9.37 -10.60
CA ILE A 99 6.26 9.86 -11.26
C ILE A 99 5.40 10.60 -10.24
N GLY A 100 4.96 11.81 -10.60
CA GLY A 100 4.16 12.67 -9.72
C GLY A 100 4.97 13.63 -8.85
N PHE A 101 6.30 13.66 -8.98
CA PHE A 101 7.18 14.67 -8.39
C PHE A 101 7.74 15.60 -9.47
N ASP A 102 8.16 16.80 -9.08
CA ASP A 102 8.71 17.82 -9.99
C ASP A 102 10.01 17.38 -10.69
N ASP A 103 10.69 16.38 -10.14
CA ASP A 103 11.94 15.79 -10.65
C ASP A 103 11.74 14.41 -11.30
N ALA A 104 10.52 14.14 -11.77
CA ALA A 104 10.24 12.97 -12.59
C ALA A 104 11.16 12.94 -13.81
N HIS A 105 11.78 11.78 -14.07
CA HIS A 105 12.70 11.60 -15.18
C HIS A 105 12.60 10.19 -15.75
N VAL A 106 13.13 10.02 -16.95
CA VAL A 106 13.25 8.70 -17.60
C VAL A 106 14.57 8.07 -17.12
N PRO A 107 14.55 6.94 -16.40
CA PRO A 107 15.76 6.26 -15.97
C PRO A 107 16.51 5.62 -17.15
N THR A 108 17.80 5.39 -16.97
CA THR A 108 18.63 4.65 -17.93
C THR A 108 18.24 3.17 -18.00
N ALA A 109 18.60 2.49 -19.09
CA ALA A 109 18.32 1.07 -19.26
C ALA A 109 19.03 0.22 -18.19
N GLU A 110 20.23 0.63 -17.78
CA GLU A 110 21.02 0.01 -16.72
C GLU A 110 20.32 0.11 -15.36
N GLU A 111 19.80 1.30 -15.01
CA GLU A 111 19.04 1.52 -13.77
C GLU A 111 17.75 0.70 -13.74
N VAL A 112 17.00 0.67 -14.84
CA VAL A 112 15.79 -0.15 -14.96
C VAL A 112 16.12 -1.63 -14.78
N THR A 113 17.17 -2.12 -15.43
CA THR A 113 17.59 -3.53 -15.33
C THR A 113 17.98 -3.90 -13.90
N ALA A 114 18.73 -3.02 -13.22
CA ALA A 114 19.13 -3.22 -11.83
C ALA A 114 17.93 -3.26 -10.88
N ALA A 115 16.95 -2.36 -11.07
CA ALA A 115 15.74 -2.33 -10.26
C ALA A 115 14.82 -3.52 -10.53
N LEU A 116 14.69 -4.00 -11.77
CA LEU A 116 13.88 -5.18 -12.10
C LEU A 116 14.36 -6.43 -11.37
N ALA A 117 15.67 -6.57 -11.13
CA ALA A 117 16.24 -7.67 -10.36
C ALA A 117 15.89 -7.66 -8.86
N LEU A 118 15.12 -6.67 -8.39
CA LEU A 118 14.60 -6.53 -7.03
C LEU A 118 13.07 -6.71 -6.96
N THR A 119 12.43 -7.10 -8.07
CA THR A 119 10.96 -7.19 -8.19
C THR A 119 10.41 -8.61 -8.09
N ASP A 120 11.25 -9.60 -7.75
CA ASP A 120 10.84 -11.00 -7.68
C ASP A 120 9.96 -11.25 -6.43
N PRO A 121 8.66 -11.61 -6.60
CA PRO A 121 7.76 -11.87 -5.48
C PRO A 121 8.07 -13.18 -4.73
N ASP A 122 8.87 -14.09 -5.30
CA ASP A 122 9.28 -15.31 -4.59
C ASP A 122 10.35 -15.04 -3.53
N LEU A 123 10.97 -13.86 -3.55
CA LEU A 123 11.90 -13.39 -2.53
C LEU A 123 11.22 -12.73 -1.33
N VAL A 124 9.90 -12.88 -1.19
CA VAL A 124 9.12 -12.41 -0.03
C VAL A 124 8.73 -13.58 0.85
N GLU A 125 9.13 -13.52 2.11
CA GLU A 125 8.74 -14.46 3.15
C GLU A 125 7.59 -13.87 3.98
N LEU A 126 6.55 -14.67 4.17
CA LEU A 126 5.34 -14.31 4.92
C LEU A 126 5.13 -15.33 6.03
N ASP A 127 5.09 -14.87 7.27
CA ASP A 127 4.71 -15.67 8.42
C ASP A 127 3.33 -15.24 8.91
N SER A 128 2.32 -16.07 8.63
CA SER A 128 0.94 -15.75 9.02
C SER A 128 0.66 -15.96 10.52
N GLU A 129 1.46 -16.77 11.22
CA GLU A 129 1.29 -17.02 12.65
C GLU A 129 1.83 -15.84 13.44
N ASN A 130 3.04 -15.38 13.10
CA ASN A 130 3.69 -14.23 13.74
C ASN A 130 3.34 -12.89 13.08
N GLN A 131 2.57 -12.90 12.00
CA GLN A 131 2.22 -11.74 11.18
C GLN A 131 3.45 -10.94 10.74
N THR A 132 4.48 -11.61 10.22
CA THR A 132 5.70 -10.93 9.75
C THR A 132 5.84 -10.98 8.24
N VAL A 133 6.39 -9.89 7.69
CA VAL A 133 6.75 -9.76 6.28
C VAL A 133 8.25 -9.53 6.19
N PHE A 134 8.94 -10.33 5.40
CA PHE A 134 10.37 -10.18 5.17
C PHE A 134 10.68 -10.12 3.68
N LEU A 135 11.33 -9.04 3.26
CA LEU A 135 11.88 -8.89 1.91
C LEU A 135 13.33 -9.37 1.97
N THR A 136 13.63 -10.53 1.38
CA THR A 136 14.89 -11.24 1.64
C THR A 136 16.12 -10.58 1.03
N LYS A 137 15.95 -9.68 0.05
CA LYS A 137 17.05 -9.01 -0.66
C LYS A 137 17.06 -7.51 -0.38
N SER A 138 18.25 -6.99 -0.04
CA SER A 138 18.47 -5.56 0.15
C SER A 138 18.07 -4.77 -1.11
N GLY A 139 17.33 -3.67 -0.92
CA GLY A 139 16.84 -2.81 -1.99
C GLY A 139 15.47 -3.21 -2.55
N MET A 140 14.91 -4.37 -2.18
CA MET A 140 13.50 -4.66 -2.47
C MET A 140 12.60 -3.63 -1.82
N ALA A 141 11.48 -3.32 -2.46
CA ALA A 141 10.46 -2.45 -1.91
C ALA A 141 9.07 -2.84 -2.38
N LEU A 142 8.14 -2.91 -1.44
CA LEU A 142 6.72 -2.99 -1.71
C LEU A 142 6.18 -1.63 -2.13
N ASP A 143 5.30 -1.67 -3.12
CA ASP A 143 4.39 -0.61 -3.51
C ASP A 143 2.98 -1.22 -3.64
N LEU A 144 2.07 -0.76 -2.79
CA LEU A 144 0.69 -1.22 -2.76
C LEU A 144 -0.29 -0.26 -3.46
N GLY A 145 0.18 0.76 -4.17
CA GLY A 145 -0.65 1.77 -4.80
C GLY A 145 -1.69 1.21 -5.78
N GLY A 146 -1.39 0.06 -6.39
CA GLY A 146 -2.31 -0.66 -7.30
C GLY A 146 -3.45 -1.42 -6.62
N ILE A 147 -3.44 -1.60 -5.29
CA ILE A 147 -4.46 -2.37 -4.55
C ILE A 147 -4.98 -1.65 -3.28
N ALA A 148 -4.19 -0.76 -2.69
CA ALA A 148 -4.48 -0.13 -1.40
C ALA A 148 -5.80 0.64 -1.38
N LYS A 149 -6.13 1.41 -2.42
CA LYS A 149 -7.38 2.17 -2.47
C LYS A 149 -8.61 1.27 -2.48
N GLY A 150 -8.59 0.19 -3.26
CA GLY A 150 -9.67 -0.79 -3.29
C GLY A 150 -9.87 -1.44 -1.93
N PHE A 151 -8.78 -1.88 -1.30
CA PHE A 151 -8.80 -2.41 0.06
C PHE A 151 -9.41 -1.43 1.07
N ILE A 152 -9.02 -0.15 1.04
CA ILE A 152 -9.57 0.86 1.96
C ILE A 152 -11.08 1.03 1.74
N VAL A 153 -11.54 1.00 0.49
CA VAL A 153 -12.98 1.02 0.18
C VAL A 153 -13.68 -0.20 0.76
N ASP A 154 -13.10 -1.40 0.65
CA ASP A 154 -13.66 -2.61 1.25
C ASP A 154 -13.75 -2.50 2.78
N GLN A 155 -12.74 -1.92 3.44
CA GLN A 155 -12.77 -1.71 4.89
C GLN A 155 -13.86 -0.72 5.32
N VAL A 156 -14.09 0.34 4.53
CA VAL A 156 -15.19 1.28 4.77
C VAL A 156 -16.54 0.62 4.53
N TYR A 157 -16.64 -0.26 3.53
CA TYR A 157 -17.85 -1.03 3.28
C TYR A 157 -18.18 -1.98 4.45
N ASP A 158 -17.18 -2.67 5.01
CA ASP A 158 -17.36 -3.55 6.17
C ASP A 158 -17.78 -2.79 7.46
N LEU A 159 -17.55 -1.48 7.52
CA LEU A 159 -17.99 -0.61 8.62
C LEU A 159 -19.48 -0.23 8.52
N TRP A 160 -20.07 -0.28 7.31
CA TRP A 160 -21.42 0.23 7.02
C TRP A 160 -22.54 -0.79 7.26
#